data_AF-A0A497XM42-F1
#
_entry.id   AF-A0A497XM42-F1
#
_cell.length_a   1.000
_cell.length_b   1.000
_cell.length_c   1.000
_cell.angle_alpha   90.00
_cell.angle_beta   90.00
_cell.angle_gamma   90.00
#
_symmetry.space_group_name_H-M   'P 1'
#
loop_
_entity.id
_entity.type
_entity.pdbx_description
1 polymer ?
#
loop_
_entity_poly.entity_id
_entity_poly.type
_entity_poly.pdbx_seq_one_letter_code
_entity_poly.pdbx_strand_id
1 'polypeptide(L)'
;MEDIVVGGYLVKGDRYYTKDHEWALIKNGKAQIGITDYAQKMLGDIVYVDLPEREQEVDAGETVANIESVKNVAPVYSPVTGSVIEVNEDLADEPTLINEDPYDAGWIAVLEMKDPTEVEDLMPAEDYAELLREIIKEEQGEEATEEIPVEGLEESLESLPEEELGYEEER
;
A
#
# COMPACT_ATOMS: atom_id res chain seq x y z
N MET A 1 20.85 -1.81 0.90
CA MET A 1 20.76 -1.48 -0.53
C MET A 1 20.21 -0.06 -0.62
N GLU A 2 20.09 0.53 -1.80
CA GLU A 2 19.54 1.91 -1.93
C GLU A 2 18.01 1.88 -1.85
N ASP A 3 17.42 2.98 -1.38
CA ASP A 3 15.97 3.16 -1.39
C ASP A 3 15.48 3.39 -2.84
N ILE A 4 14.30 2.85 -3.17
CA ILE A 4 13.70 2.91 -4.51
C ILE A 4 12.40 3.71 -4.42
N VAL A 5 12.12 4.53 -5.44
CA VAL A 5 10.83 5.22 -5.58
C VAL A 5 10.11 4.71 -6.82
N VAL A 6 8.87 4.25 -6.65
CA VAL A 6 8.02 3.70 -7.71
C VAL A 6 6.70 4.45 -7.71
N GLY A 7 6.42 5.23 -8.76
CA GLY A 7 5.15 5.96 -8.90
C GLY A 7 4.78 6.88 -7.73
N GLY A 8 5.75 7.38 -6.97
CA GLY A 8 5.52 8.22 -5.79
C GLY A 8 5.43 7.44 -4.47
N TYR A 9 5.61 6.12 -4.50
CA TYR A 9 5.73 5.25 -3.34
C TYR A 9 7.19 4.98 -3.01
N LEU A 10 7.56 5.14 -1.74
CA LEU A 10 8.89 4.81 -1.24
C LEU A 10 9.01 3.32 -0.96
N VAL A 11 10.14 2.71 -1.31
CA VAL A 11 10.50 1.33 -0.96
C VAL A 11 11.89 1.35 -0.33
N LYS A 12 12.00 0.99 0.95
CA LYS A 12 13.26 0.91 1.69
C LYS A 12 14.11 -0.28 1.24
N GLY A 13 15.41 -0.04 1.00
CA GLY A 13 16.35 -1.06 0.50
C GLY A 13 16.99 -1.95 1.56
N ASP A 14 16.51 -1.92 2.81
CA ASP A 14 17.13 -2.60 3.96
C ASP A 14 16.24 -3.69 4.60
N ARG A 15 15.08 -3.96 4.01
CA ARG A 15 14.04 -4.86 4.53
C ARG A 15 13.42 -5.70 3.42
N TYR A 16 12.67 -6.70 3.84
CA TYR A 16 11.91 -7.59 2.97
C TYR A 16 10.43 -7.19 2.94
N TYR A 17 9.69 -7.72 1.98
CA TYR A 17 8.31 -7.35 1.70
C TYR A 17 7.45 -8.57 1.38
N THR A 18 6.14 -8.41 1.54
CA THR A 18 5.12 -9.39 1.15
C THR A 18 4.31 -8.88 -0.05
N LYS A 19 3.54 -9.78 -0.66
CA LYS A 19 2.61 -9.41 -1.75
C LYS A 19 1.44 -8.58 -1.23
N ASP A 20 1.08 -8.77 0.04
CA ASP A 20 0.00 -8.07 0.74
C ASP A 20 0.45 -6.71 1.33
N HIS A 21 1.65 -6.26 0.96
CA HIS A 21 2.18 -4.92 1.26
C HIS A 21 2.53 -4.68 2.74
N GLU A 22 3.01 -5.73 3.41
CA GLU A 22 3.77 -5.62 4.64
C GLU A 22 5.28 -5.58 4.37
N TRP A 23 6.04 -5.12 5.37
CA TRP A 23 7.50 -5.19 5.38
C TRP A 23 8.03 -5.88 6.64
N ALA A 24 9.21 -6.48 6.52
CA ALA A 24 9.94 -7.12 7.61
C ALA A 24 11.42 -6.70 7.62
N LEU A 25 11.82 -5.96 8.65
CA LEU A 25 13.22 -5.62 8.91
C LEU A 25 13.84 -6.68 9.83
N ILE A 26 14.68 -7.55 9.25
CA ILE A 26 15.27 -8.69 9.95
C ILE A 26 16.59 -8.31 10.61
N LYS A 27 16.69 -8.49 11.93
CA LYS A 27 17.92 -8.28 12.70
C LYS A 27 18.05 -9.35 13.80
N ASN A 28 19.13 -10.13 13.75
CA ASN A 28 19.47 -11.13 14.79
C ASN A 28 18.33 -12.12 15.12
N GLY A 29 17.65 -12.66 14.10
CA GLY A 29 16.53 -13.60 14.29
C GLY A 29 15.22 -12.94 14.75
N LYS A 30 15.15 -11.61 14.71
CA LYS A 30 13.93 -10.84 14.99
C LYS A 30 13.45 -10.14 13.72
N ALA A 31 12.14 -10.11 13.53
CA ALA A 31 11.48 -9.38 12.45
C ALA A 31 10.70 -8.22 13.05
N GLN A 32 11.15 -6.98 12.80
CA GLN A 32 10.30 -5.81 13.02
C GLN A 32 9.40 -5.64 11.80
N ILE A 33 8.10 -5.47 12.00
CA ILE A 33 7.10 -5.50 10.93
C ILE A 33 6.23 -4.25 10.92
N GLY A 34 5.67 -3.94 9.75
CA GLY A 34 4.71 -2.85 9.53
C GLY A 34 4.14 -2.92 8.12
N ILE A 35 3.37 -1.90 7.72
CA ILE A 35 2.81 -1.78 6.36
C ILE A 35 3.62 -0.80 5.50
N THR A 36 3.58 -0.95 4.19
CA THR A 36 4.34 -0.10 3.27
C THR A 36 3.72 1.28 3.06
N ASP A 37 4.50 2.21 2.49
CA ASP A 37 4.00 3.52 2.04
C ASP A 37 2.91 3.39 0.98
N TYR A 38 2.94 2.35 0.16
CA TYR A 38 1.84 2.02 -0.74
C TYR A 38 0.57 1.65 0.05
N ALA A 39 0.67 0.71 0.98
CA ALA A 39 -0.47 0.24 1.77
C ALA A 39 -1.17 1.37 2.54
N GLN A 40 -0.41 2.22 3.24
CA GLN A 40 -0.98 3.31 4.04
C GLN A 40 -1.74 4.33 3.16
N LYS A 41 -1.22 4.64 1.96
CA LYS A 41 -1.91 5.54 1.01
C LYS A 41 -3.20 4.92 0.49
N MET A 42 -3.20 3.62 0.22
CA MET A 42 -4.41 2.90 -0.22
C MET A 42 -5.47 2.85 0.87
N LEU A 43 -5.06 2.69 2.14
CA LEU A 43 -5.97 2.73 3.28
C LEU A 43 -6.51 4.14 3.54
N GLY A 44 -5.72 5.18 3.28
CA GLY A 44 -6.04 6.57 3.57
C GLY A 44 -5.81 6.92 5.03
N ASP A 45 -6.62 7.82 5.58
CA ASP A 45 -6.43 8.34 6.94
C ASP A 45 -6.69 7.24 7.99
N ILE A 46 -5.63 6.76 8.63
CA ILE A 46 -5.68 5.72 9.66
C ILE A 46 -6.12 6.35 10.98
N VAL A 47 -7.12 5.72 11.61
CA VAL A 47 -7.76 6.23 12.83
C VAL A 47 -7.66 5.28 14.01
N TYR A 48 -7.35 4.00 13.77
CA TYR A 48 -7.20 3.01 14.82
C TYR A 48 -6.32 1.83 14.36
N VAL A 49 -5.61 1.23 15.32
CA VAL A 49 -4.80 0.02 15.13
C VAL A 49 -5.13 -0.97 16.24
N ASP A 50 -5.62 -2.15 15.86
CA ASP A 50 -5.80 -3.29 16.73
C ASP A 50 -4.47 -4.04 16.85
N LEU A 51 -3.70 -3.68 17.88
CA LEU A 51 -2.35 -4.19 18.11
C LEU A 51 -2.37 -5.65 18.63
N PRO A 52 -1.35 -6.47 18.28
CA PRO A 52 -1.21 -7.81 18.83
C PRO A 52 -0.96 -7.81 20.32
N GLU A 53 -1.22 -8.94 20.98
CA GLU A 53 -0.80 -9.15 22.35
C GLU A 53 0.68 -9.57 22.42
N ARG A 54 1.40 -9.08 23.43
CA ARG A 54 2.75 -9.58 23.73
C ARG A 54 2.67 -11.08 24.08
N GLU A 55 3.66 -11.85 23.66
CA GLU A 55 3.73 -13.31 23.78
C GLU A 55 2.73 -14.09 22.91
N GLN A 56 1.94 -13.41 22.07
CA GLN A 56 1.13 -14.07 21.05
C GLN A 56 2.00 -14.84 20.07
N GLU A 57 1.63 -16.09 19.80
CA GLU A 57 2.18 -16.91 18.72
C GLU A 57 1.40 -16.65 17.44
N VAL A 58 2.09 -16.44 16.33
CA VAL A 58 1.49 -16.20 15.02
C VAL A 58 2.25 -16.96 13.93
N ASP A 59 1.53 -17.62 13.04
CA ASP A 59 2.13 -18.29 11.88
C ASP A 59 2.26 -17.32 10.68
N ALA A 60 3.21 -17.58 9.79
CA ALA A 60 3.36 -16.80 8.56
C ALA A 60 2.04 -16.79 7.75
N GLY A 61 1.61 -15.60 7.33
CA GLY A 61 0.35 -15.36 6.62
C GLY A 61 -0.89 -15.29 7.51
N GLU A 62 -0.78 -15.50 8.83
CA GLU A 62 -1.87 -15.22 9.76
C GLU A 62 -1.95 -13.74 10.13
N THR A 63 -3.15 -13.27 10.47
CA THR A 63 -3.36 -11.88 10.90
C THR A 63 -2.68 -11.63 12.24
N VAL A 64 -1.80 -10.63 12.29
CA VAL A 64 -1.10 -10.18 13.49
C VAL A 64 -1.67 -8.88 14.05
N ALA A 65 -2.26 -8.03 13.21
CA ALA A 65 -2.91 -6.79 13.61
C ALA A 65 -4.05 -6.44 12.65
N ASN A 66 -4.92 -5.51 13.03
CA ASN A 66 -5.87 -4.88 12.09
C ASN A 66 -5.68 -3.36 12.08
N ILE A 67 -5.76 -2.75 10.91
CA ILE A 67 -5.71 -1.30 10.74
C ILE A 67 -7.08 -0.83 10.28
N GLU A 68 -7.61 0.18 10.96
CA GLU A 68 -8.86 0.84 10.60
C GLU A 68 -8.57 2.28 10.16
N SER A 69 -9.06 2.60 8.96
CA SER A 69 -9.05 3.93 8.39
C SER A 69 -10.48 4.49 8.33
N VAL A 70 -10.62 5.75 7.95
CA VAL A 70 -11.94 6.37 7.70
C VAL A 70 -12.73 5.62 6.61
N LYS A 71 -12.04 4.87 5.74
CA LYS A 71 -12.63 4.21 4.58
C LYS A 71 -12.85 2.71 4.78
N ASN A 72 -11.90 2.01 5.39
CA ASN A 72 -11.84 0.55 5.39
C ASN A 72 -11.19 0.00 6.68
N VAL A 73 -11.40 -1.29 6.93
CA VAL A 73 -10.62 -2.08 7.88
C VAL A 73 -9.83 -3.10 7.08
N ALA A 74 -8.53 -3.22 7.35
CA ALA A 74 -7.64 -4.16 6.68
C ALA A 74 -6.84 -4.97 7.71
N PRO A 75 -6.73 -6.30 7.53
CA PRO A 75 -5.80 -7.11 8.31
C PRO A 75 -4.36 -6.81 7.88
N VAL A 76 -3.45 -6.95 8.82
CA VAL A 76 -2.00 -7.01 8.59
C VAL A 76 -1.57 -8.44 8.85
N TYR A 77 -0.94 -9.07 7.85
CA TYR A 77 -0.48 -10.44 7.98
C TYR A 77 0.95 -10.51 8.49
N SER A 78 1.25 -11.55 9.27
CA SER A 78 2.61 -11.81 9.72
C SER A 78 3.48 -12.28 8.54
N PRO A 79 4.59 -11.59 8.22
CA PRO A 79 5.50 -12.06 7.17
C PRO A 79 6.20 -13.37 7.50
N VAL A 80 6.31 -13.71 8.79
CA VAL A 80 7.08 -14.86 9.30
C VAL A 80 6.38 -15.50 10.48
N THR A 81 6.64 -16.78 10.72
CA THR A 81 6.18 -17.51 11.89
C THR A 81 7.02 -17.10 13.11
N GLY A 82 6.36 -16.70 14.19
CA GLY A 82 7.06 -16.19 15.36
C GLY A 82 6.20 -15.94 16.58
N SER A 83 6.86 -15.40 17.61
CA SER A 83 6.21 -14.94 18.84
C SER A 83 6.39 -13.44 18.99
N VAL A 84 5.33 -12.72 19.35
CA VAL A 84 5.37 -11.25 19.54
C VAL A 84 6.19 -10.92 20.78
N ILE A 85 7.33 -10.26 20.60
CA ILE A 85 8.25 -9.87 21.68
C ILE A 85 8.29 -8.36 21.93
N GLU A 86 7.68 -7.56 21.07
CA GLU A 86 7.54 -6.11 21.22
C GLU A 86 6.36 -5.62 20.39
N VAL A 87 5.68 -4.59 20.88
CA VAL A 87 4.51 -3.97 20.25
C VAL A 87 4.71 -2.46 20.34
N ASN A 88 4.38 -1.74 19.27
CA ASN A 88 4.45 -0.29 19.26
C ASN A 88 3.23 0.30 19.97
N GLU A 89 3.32 0.48 21.28
CA GLU A 89 2.23 1.01 22.10
C GLU A 89 1.85 2.46 21.71
N ASP A 90 2.75 3.21 21.08
CA ASP A 90 2.47 4.59 20.63
C ASP A 90 1.33 4.64 19.60
N LEU A 91 1.11 3.56 18.82
CA LEU A 91 0.03 3.47 17.83
C LEU A 91 -1.38 3.43 18.44
N ALA A 92 -1.50 3.14 19.73
CA ALA A 92 -2.79 3.18 20.43
C ALA A 92 -3.28 4.63 20.62
N ASP A 93 -2.35 5.57 20.81
CA ASP A 93 -2.63 7.00 21.01
C ASP A 93 -2.42 7.82 19.72
N GLU A 94 -1.45 7.44 18.88
CA GLU A 94 -1.04 8.14 17.67
C GLU A 94 -1.01 7.20 16.43
N PRO A 95 -2.18 6.69 15.98
CA PRO A 95 -2.25 5.76 14.83
C PRO A 95 -1.79 6.40 13.51
N THR A 96 -1.79 7.74 13.41
CA THR A 96 -1.34 8.49 12.23
C THR A 96 0.16 8.35 11.95
N LEU A 97 0.96 7.86 12.90
CA LEU A 97 2.37 7.54 12.69
C LEU A 97 2.57 6.57 11.51
N ILE A 98 1.60 5.68 11.25
CA ILE A 98 1.64 4.79 10.09
C ILE A 98 1.53 5.58 8.77
N ASN A 99 0.71 6.64 8.72
CA ASN A 99 0.61 7.48 7.54
C ASN A 99 1.83 8.39 7.35
N GLU A 100 2.39 8.91 8.46
CA GLU A 100 3.49 9.88 8.44
C GLU A 100 4.85 9.24 8.18
N ASP A 101 5.10 8.08 8.81
CA ASP A 101 6.40 7.41 8.78
C ASP A 101 6.23 5.87 8.86
N PRO A 102 5.67 5.24 7.81
CA PRO A 102 5.32 3.81 7.81
C PRO A 102 6.50 2.87 8.02
N TYR A 103 7.73 3.36 7.81
CA TYR A 103 8.94 2.54 7.82
C TYR A 103 9.78 2.67 9.07
N ASP A 104 9.64 3.78 9.81
CA ASP A 104 10.36 3.97 11.06
C ASP A 104 9.36 4.11 12.22
N ALA A 105 8.75 5.28 12.48
CA ALA A 105 7.85 5.44 13.64
C ALA A 105 6.57 4.59 13.59
N GLY A 106 6.09 4.22 12.40
CA GLY A 106 4.86 3.45 12.16
C GLY A 106 5.01 1.92 12.18
N TRP A 107 6.11 1.38 12.74
CA TRP A 107 6.26 -0.07 12.94
C TRP A 107 5.17 -0.59 13.90
N ILE A 108 4.74 -1.84 13.73
CA ILE A 108 3.59 -2.41 14.48
C ILE A 108 4.06 -3.33 15.61
N ALA A 109 4.90 -4.30 15.28
CA ALA A 109 5.38 -5.30 16.23
C ALA A 109 6.79 -5.79 15.89
N VAL A 110 7.43 -6.45 16.86
CA VAL A 110 8.64 -7.24 16.65
C VAL A 110 8.33 -8.69 17.00
N LEU A 111 8.65 -9.58 16.06
CA LEU A 111 8.52 -11.03 16.21
C LEU A 111 9.89 -11.66 16.45
N GLU A 112 9.97 -12.59 17.40
CA GLU A 112 11.06 -13.57 17.45
C GLU A 112 10.74 -14.70 16.49
N MET A 113 11.57 -14.87 15.46
CA MET A 113 11.32 -15.83 14.39
C MET A 113 11.52 -17.26 14.88
N LYS A 114 10.56 -18.15 14.59
CA LYS A 114 10.72 -19.59 14.85
C LYS A 114 11.64 -20.27 13.83
N ASP A 115 11.57 -19.84 12.57
CA ASP A 115 12.41 -20.34 11.49
C ASP A 115 13.05 -19.17 10.70
N PRO A 116 14.36 -18.93 10.87
CA PRO A 116 15.07 -17.91 10.12
C PRO A 116 15.05 -18.08 8.60
N THR A 117 14.75 -19.28 8.07
CA THR A 117 14.75 -19.57 6.63
C THR A 117 13.53 -19.05 5.90
N GLU A 118 12.43 -18.72 6.60
CA GLU A 118 11.23 -18.11 6.01
C GLU A 118 11.51 -16.75 5.34
N VAL A 119 12.64 -16.11 5.65
CA VAL A 119 13.10 -14.91 4.94
C VAL A 119 13.31 -15.15 3.44
N GLU A 120 13.58 -16.40 3.03
CA GLU A 120 13.76 -16.78 1.62
C GLU A 120 12.45 -16.73 0.83
N ASP A 121 11.30 -16.80 1.50
CA ASP A 121 9.97 -16.69 0.89
C ASP A 121 9.49 -15.24 0.75
N LEU A 122 10.21 -14.28 1.36
CA LEU A 122 9.90 -12.86 1.28
C LEU A 122 10.57 -12.19 0.09
N MET A 123 9.96 -11.11 -0.39
CA MET A 123 10.48 -10.35 -1.51
C MET A 123 11.57 -9.35 -1.05
N PRO A 124 12.74 -9.32 -1.70
CA PRO A 124 13.64 -8.18 -1.56
C PRO A 124 13.00 -6.89 -2.12
N ALA A 125 13.58 -5.74 -1.77
CA ALA A 125 13.08 -4.43 -2.18
C ALA A 125 12.95 -4.26 -3.71
N GLU A 126 13.85 -4.87 -4.49
CA GLU A 126 13.82 -4.81 -5.96
C GLU A 126 12.58 -5.51 -6.52
N ASP A 127 12.28 -6.72 -6.03
CA ASP A 127 11.12 -7.52 -6.43
C ASP A 127 9.80 -6.83 -6.03
N TYR A 128 9.74 -6.26 -4.82
CA TYR A 128 8.57 -5.47 -4.40
C TYR A 128 8.38 -4.22 -5.25
N ALA A 129 9.47 -3.55 -5.61
CA ALA A 129 9.42 -2.40 -6.51
C ALA A 129 8.93 -2.80 -7.92
N GLU A 130 9.27 -3.99 -8.42
CA GLU A 130 8.71 -4.52 -9.66
C GLU A 130 7.22 -4.80 -9.54
N LEU A 131 6.77 -5.45 -8.46
CA LEU A 131 5.35 -5.64 -8.17
C LEU A 131 4.57 -4.32 -8.19
N LEU A 132 5.08 -3.27 -7.53
CA LEU A 132 4.45 -1.96 -7.54
C LEU A 132 4.41 -1.33 -8.94
N ARG A 133 5.43 -1.53 -9.78
CA ARG A 133 5.40 -1.03 -11.17
C ARG A 133 4.32 -1.70 -12.00
N GLU A 134 4.08 -3.00 -11.78
CA GLU A 134 3.02 -3.75 -12.45
C GLU A 134 1.65 -3.24 -12.02
N ILE A 135 1.41 -3.14 -10.70
CA ILE A 135 0.15 -2.62 -10.14
C ILE A 135 -0.18 -1.23 -10.70
N ILE A 136 0.76 -0.30 -10.64
CA ILE A 136 0.54 1.09 -11.10
C ILE A 136 0.29 1.15 -12.60
N LYS A 137 0.96 0.30 -13.38
CA LYS A 137 0.75 0.24 -14.83
C LYS A 137 -0.64 -0.31 -15.16
N GLU A 138 -1.13 -1.28 -14.39
CA GLU A 138 -2.48 -1.83 -14.54
C GLU A 138 -3.53 -0.77 -14.20
N GLU A 139 -3.40 -0.08 -13.06
CA GLU A 139 -4.32 1.01 -12.65
C GLU A 139 -4.38 2.14 -13.70
N GLN A 140 -3.23 2.58 -14.21
CA GLN A 140 -3.16 3.62 -15.26
C GLN A 140 -3.67 3.12 -16.63
N GLY A 141 -3.56 1.81 -16.88
CA GLY A 141 -4.09 1.17 -18.08
C GLY A 141 -5.61 1.05 -18.04
N GLU A 142 -6.19 0.78 -16.87
CA GLU A 142 -7.64 0.71 -16.67
C GLU A 142 -8.29 2.10 -16.76
N GLU A 143 -7.70 3.14 -16.15
CA GLU A 143 -8.18 4.54 -16.27
C GLU A 143 -8.21 5.03 -17.74
N ALA A 144 -7.31 4.54 -18.59
CA ALA A 144 -7.28 4.89 -20.01
C ALA A 144 -8.35 4.14 -20.85
N THR A 145 -8.99 3.10 -20.28
CA THR A 145 -9.99 2.25 -20.96
C THR A 145 -11.42 2.41 -20.42
N GLU A 146 -11.65 3.16 -19.34
CA GLU A 146 -12.97 3.72 -19.06
C GLU A 146 -13.30 4.76 -20.16
N GLU A 147 -13.78 4.25 -21.30
CA GLU A 147 -14.29 5.06 -22.40
C GLU A 147 -15.35 6.02 -21.86
N ILE A 148 -15.13 7.32 -22.07
CA ILE A 148 -16.17 8.34 -21.97
C ILE A 148 -17.34 7.84 -22.82
N PRO A 149 -18.54 7.61 -22.25
CA PRO A 149 -19.69 7.23 -23.04
C PRO A 149 -19.90 8.28 -24.13
N VAL A 150 -19.93 7.86 -25.40
CA VAL A 150 -20.22 8.75 -26.53
C VAL A 150 -21.66 9.30 -26.47
N GLU A 151 -22.49 8.80 -25.56
CA GLU A 151 -23.82 9.32 -25.23
C GLU A 151 -23.70 10.71 -24.58
N GLY A 152 -23.61 11.73 -25.42
CA GLY A 152 -23.60 13.13 -25.04
C GLY A 152 -22.86 14.06 -26.01
N LEU A 153 -22.08 13.50 -26.95
CA LEU A 153 -21.38 14.32 -27.95
C LEU A 153 -22.28 14.71 -29.14
N GLU A 154 -23.38 14.00 -29.39
CA GLU A 154 -24.31 14.33 -30.47
C GLU A 154 -25.19 15.55 -30.14
N GLU A 155 -25.56 15.78 -28.87
CA GLU A 155 -26.39 16.94 -28.48
C GLU A 155 -25.62 18.29 -28.50
N SER A 156 -24.28 18.25 -28.46
CA SER A 156 -23.47 19.47 -28.43
C SER A 156 -23.18 20.06 -29.82
N LEU A 157 -23.40 19.33 -30.91
CA LEU A 157 -23.26 19.86 -32.28
C LEU A 157 -24.54 20.53 -32.77
N GLU A 158 -25.71 20.11 -32.27
CA GLU A 158 -27.02 20.68 -32.66
C GLU A 158 -27.35 22.00 -31.96
N SER A 159 -26.57 22.39 -30.94
CA SER A 159 -26.74 23.62 -30.17
C SER A 159 -25.79 24.75 -30.56
N LEU A 160 -24.93 24.53 -31.56
CA LEU A 160 -24.10 25.60 -32.12
C LEU A 160 -24.98 26.51 -33.00
N PRO A 161 -25.10 27.81 -32.70
CA PRO A 161 -25.86 28.73 -33.53
C PRO A 161 -25.25 28.79 -34.94
N GLU A 162 -26.11 28.69 -35.97
CA GLU A 162 -25.72 28.67 -37.40
C GLU A 162 -24.91 29.91 -37.85
N GLU A 163 -24.86 30.99 -37.04
CA GLU A 163 -24.06 32.19 -37.33
C GLU A 163 -22.53 31.97 -37.35
N GLU A 164 -22.03 30.90 -36.74
CA GLU A 164 -20.60 30.52 -36.80
C GLU A 164 -20.26 29.64 -38.02
N LEU A 165 -21.26 29.08 -38.72
CA LEU A 165 -21.08 28.34 -39.95
C LEU A 165 -21.04 29.31 -41.14
N GLY A 166 -19.97 30.12 -41.17
CA GLY A 166 -19.69 31.04 -42.26
C GLY A 166 -19.58 30.31 -43.61
N TYR A 167 -20.68 30.29 -44.36
CA TYR A 167 -20.68 30.02 -45.79
C TYR A 167 -21.20 31.27 -46.50
N GLU A 168 -20.27 32.15 -46.90
CA GLU A 168 -20.54 33.16 -47.92
C GLU A 168 -20.75 32.45 -49.27
N GLU A 169 -21.97 32.43 -49.80
CA GLU A 169 -22.26 31.98 -51.15
C GLU A 169 -21.91 33.10 -52.17
N GLU A 170 -20.80 32.94 -52.89
CA GLU A 170 -20.54 33.70 -54.12
C GLU A 170 -21.43 33.19 -55.27
N ARG A 171 -22.44 33.99 -55.60
CA ARG A 171 -23.16 34.17 -56.89
C ARG A 171 -23.76 32.99 -57.66
#